data_AF-A0AAE0CAG4-F1
#
_entry.id   AF-A0AAE0CAG4-F1
#
_cell.length_a   1.000
_cell.length_b   1.000
_cell.length_c   1.000
_cell.angle_alpha   90.00
_cell.angle_beta   90.00
_cell.angle_gamma   90.00
#
_symmetry.space_group_name_H-M   'P 1'
#
loop_
_entity.id
_entity.type
_entity.pdbx_description
1 polymer ?
#
loop_
_entity_poly.entity_id
_entity_poly.type
_entity_poly.pdbx_seq_one_letter_code
_entity_poly.pdbx_strand_id
1 'polypeptide(L)'
;MDESIYASMSISQACAILELPDVNGELTSDDVKIQFRKMALKWHPDKNNGSEAAAETFKKVTIAHALLMRVIENGAGKAEFNASSFDFAGWSSALQRASLDDILKLALAGMDITQIEELLQVNGAHRPPENFGIAPYPRFDAPNSAKRTPCSQSLVDNSTLKESWKNTVVDDGSDDSDQERKGNFDMEAIFKRIEKVDGLDSESEDLDDEC
;
A
#
# COMPACT_ATOMS: atom_id res chain seq x y z
N MET A 1 -28.53 6.27 17.01
CA MET A 1 -27.17 5.78 16.74
C MET A 1 -26.92 4.62 17.69
N ASP A 2 -27.23 3.40 17.27
CA ASP A 2 -27.14 2.24 18.16
C ASP A 2 -25.75 1.59 18.07
N GLU A 3 -24.93 1.86 19.08
CA GLU A 3 -23.67 1.15 19.32
C GLU A 3 -23.88 -0.36 19.57
N SER A 4 -25.13 -0.80 19.81
CA SER A 4 -25.49 -2.19 20.10
C SER A 4 -25.29 -3.15 18.92
N ILE A 5 -25.33 -2.64 17.67
CA ILE A 5 -25.19 -3.47 16.45
C ILE A 5 -23.75 -4.03 16.33
N TYR A 6 -22.78 -3.35 16.96
CA TYR A 6 -21.37 -3.75 16.92
C TYR A 6 -21.00 -4.78 17.98
N ALA A 7 -21.85 -5.05 18.97
CA ALA A 7 -21.48 -5.88 20.12
C ALA A 7 -21.36 -7.39 19.80
N SER A 8 -21.99 -7.86 18.72
CA SER A 8 -21.98 -9.29 18.35
C SER A 8 -22.03 -9.47 16.84
N MET A 9 -20.91 -9.19 16.15
CA MET A 9 -20.80 -9.49 14.73
C MET A 9 -20.35 -10.94 14.54
N SER A 10 -21.12 -11.74 13.80
CA SER A 10 -20.75 -13.13 13.49
C SER A 10 -19.75 -13.20 12.35
N ILE A 11 -19.03 -14.32 12.20
CA ILE A 11 -18.09 -14.56 11.09
C ILE A 11 -18.81 -14.43 9.74
N SER A 12 -20.00 -15.03 9.61
CA SER A 12 -20.82 -14.94 8.40
C SER A 12 -21.21 -13.48 8.08
N GLN A 13 -21.55 -12.68 9.10
CA GLN A 13 -21.83 -11.26 8.92
C GLN A 13 -20.59 -10.47 8.49
N ALA A 14 -19.41 -10.80 9.04
CA ALA A 14 -18.15 -10.19 8.62
C ALA A 14 -17.81 -10.52 7.16
N CYS A 15 -18.00 -11.77 6.74
CA CYS A 15 -17.85 -12.20 5.35
C CYS A 15 -18.82 -11.45 4.42
N ALA A 16 -20.09 -11.31 4.80
CA ALA A 16 -21.09 -10.58 4.03
C ALA A 16 -20.73 -9.09 3.85
N ILE A 17 -20.21 -8.42 4.89
CA ILE A 17 -19.78 -7.02 4.82
C ILE A 17 -18.59 -6.84 3.86
N LEU A 18 -17.70 -7.83 3.77
CA LEU A 18 -16.55 -7.81 2.87
C LEU A 18 -16.83 -8.47 1.51
N GLU A 19 -18.08 -8.82 1.22
CA GLU A 19 -18.49 -9.49 -0.02
C GLU A 19 -17.67 -10.78 -0.29
N LEU A 20 -17.30 -11.51 0.76
CA LEU A 20 -16.54 -12.77 0.71
C LEU A 20 -17.49 -13.99 0.72
N PRO A 21 -17.16 -15.08 0.00
CA PRO A 21 -17.97 -16.28 0.01
C PRO A 21 -17.86 -16.97 1.38
N ASP A 22 -18.98 -17.34 1.99
CA ASP A 22 -19.09 -17.87 3.37
C ASP A 22 -18.61 -19.34 3.50
N VAL A 23 -17.57 -19.72 2.74
CA VAL A 23 -17.15 -21.12 2.61
C VAL A 23 -16.27 -21.51 3.79
N ASN A 24 -16.90 -21.89 4.91
CA ASN A 24 -16.41 -22.80 5.95
C ASN A 24 -14.89 -22.75 6.28
N GLY A 25 -14.30 -21.56 6.36
CA GLY A 25 -12.90 -21.39 6.77
C GLY A 25 -11.83 -21.60 5.68
N GLU A 26 -12.19 -21.66 4.39
CA GLU A 26 -11.22 -21.63 3.27
C GLU A 26 -10.79 -20.20 2.88
N LEU A 27 -11.05 -19.20 3.74
CA LEU A 27 -10.60 -17.83 3.49
C LEU A 27 -9.10 -17.70 3.71
N THR A 28 -8.39 -17.23 2.69
CA THR A 28 -6.98 -16.86 2.82
C THR A 28 -6.83 -15.43 3.37
N SER A 29 -5.73 -15.16 4.06
CA SER A 29 -5.45 -13.80 4.57
C SER A 29 -5.35 -12.75 3.45
N ASP A 30 -4.95 -13.19 2.26
CA ASP A 30 -4.76 -12.28 1.13
C ASP A 30 -6.10 -11.87 0.50
N ASP A 31 -7.06 -12.80 0.41
CA ASP A 31 -8.41 -12.50 -0.05
C ASP A 31 -9.11 -11.47 0.84
N VAL A 32 -8.99 -11.64 2.16
CA VAL A 32 -9.54 -10.71 3.16
C VAL A 32 -8.94 -9.32 2.99
N LYS A 33 -7.61 -9.22 2.81
CA LYS A 33 -6.93 -7.94 2.60
C LYS A 33 -7.31 -7.29 1.27
N ILE A 34 -7.47 -8.08 0.19
CA ILE A 34 -7.87 -7.57 -1.13
C ILE A 34 -9.27 -6.97 -1.05
N GLN A 35 -10.24 -7.70 -0.48
CA GLN A 35 -11.62 -7.21 -0.39
C GLN A 35 -11.75 -6.03 0.58
N PHE A 36 -11.03 -6.07 1.71
CA PHE A 36 -10.98 -4.93 2.62
C PHE A 36 -10.51 -3.66 1.91
N ARG A 37 -9.45 -3.71 1.11
CA ARG A 37 -8.98 -2.54 0.34
C ARG A 37 -10.04 -2.03 -0.64
N LYS A 38 -10.76 -2.93 -1.34
CA LYS A 38 -11.84 -2.54 -2.27
C LYS A 38 -12.99 -1.85 -1.54
N MET A 39 -13.45 -2.43 -0.42
CA MET A 39 -14.56 -1.88 0.36
C MET A 39 -14.19 -0.60 1.10
N ALA A 40 -12.96 -0.50 1.60
CA ALA A 40 -12.42 0.72 2.22
C ALA A 40 -12.42 1.90 1.23
N LEU A 41 -12.06 1.67 -0.03
CA LEU A 41 -12.09 2.70 -1.07
C LEU A 41 -13.51 3.06 -1.51
N LYS A 42 -14.43 2.08 -1.53
CA LYS A 42 -15.86 2.30 -1.85
C LYS A 42 -16.52 3.19 -0.79
N TRP A 43 -16.27 2.91 0.48
CA TRP A 43 -16.93 3.57 1.62
C TRP A 43 -16.05 4.62 2.31
N HIS A 44 -14.96 5.07 1.68
CA HIS A 44 -14.09 6.08 2.28
C HIS A 44 -14.85 7.40 2.49
N PRO A 45 -14.73 8.06 3.65
CA PRO A 45 -15.44 9.31 3.94
C PRO A 45 -15.09 10.43 2.95
N ASP A 46 -13.84 10.50 2.49
CA ASP A 46 -13.39 11.51 1.51
C ASP A 46 -14.10 11.36 0.14
N LYS A 47 -14.25 10.12 -0.35
CA LYS A 47 -14.88 9.84 -1.65
C LYS A 47 -16.40 10.05 -1.62
N ASN A 48 -17.02 9.94 -0.44
CA ASN A 48 -18.45 10.04 -0.24
C ASN A 48 -18.88 11.37 0.38
N ASN A 49 -18.10 12.44 0.15
CA ASN A 49 -18.40 13.81 0.59
C ASN A 49 -18.67 13.94 2.10
N GLY A 50 -18.05 13.10 2.92
CA GLY A 50 -18.26 13.11 4.38
C GLY A 50 -19.64 12.59 4.82
N SER A 51 -20.33 11.80 4.00
CA SER A 51 -21.59 11.16 4.38
C SER A 51 -21.43 10.29 5.64
N GLU A 52 -22.27 10.54 6.64
CA GLU A 52 -22.24 9.82 7.92
C GLU A 52 -22.52 8.32 7.71
N ALA A 53 -23.40 7.98 6.77
CA ALA A 53 -23.68 6.58 6.41
C ALA A 53 -22.45 5.87 5.85
N ALA A 54 -21.64 6.54 5.02
CA ALA A 54 -20.39 5.98 4.52
C ALA A 54 -19.39 5.76 5.67
N ALA A 55 -19.27 6.72 6.58
CA ALA A 55 -18.42 6.59 7.76
C ALA A 55 -18.84 5.42 8.68
N GLU A 56 -20.15 5.20 8.87
CA GLU A 56 -20.66 4.04 9.62
C GLU A 56 -20.35 2.71 8.92
N THR A 57 -20.55 2.62 7.59
CA THR A 57 -20.20 1.41 6.84
C THR A 57 -18.70 1.13 6.85
N PHE A 58 -17.86 2.17 6.79
CA PHE A 58 -16.41 2.03 6.89
C PHE A 58 -15.99 1.45 8.25
N LYS A 59 -16.59 1.93 9.36
CA LYS A 59 -16.37 1.33 10.68
C LYS A 59 -16.71 -0.16 10.68
N LYS A 60 -17.86 -0.55 10.13
CA LYS A 60 -18.26 -1.96 9.98
C LYS A 60 -17.24 -2.78 9.18
N VAL A 61 -16.75 -2.24 8.06
CA VAL A 61 -15.72 -2.87 7.20
C VAL A 61 -14.41 -3.08 7.97
N THR A 62 -13.95 -2.09 8.75
CA THR A 62 -12.73 -2.22 9.55
C THR A 62 -12.84 -3.26 10.66
N ILE A 63 -13.99 -3.31 11.34
CA ILE A 63 -14.28 -4.30 12.39
C ILE A 63 -14.36 -5.71 11.77
N ALA A 64 -15.01 -5.86 10.63
CA ALA A 64 -15.09 -7.13 9.89
C ALA A 64 -13.71 -7.67 9.53
N HIS A 65 -12.85 -6.81 8.99
CA HIS A 65 -11.48 -7.18 8.65
C HIS A 65 -10.68 -7.61 9.90
N ALA A 66 -10.76 -6.86 11.00
CA ALA A 66 -10.07 -7.20 12.24
C ALA A 66 -10.52 -8.56 12.81
N LEU A 67 -11.83 -8.85 12.75
CA LEU A 67 -12.39 -10.13 13.16
C LEU A 67 -11.87 -11.27 12.29
N LEU A 68 -11.99 -11.18 10.96
CA LEU A 68 -11.57 -12.26 10.06
C LEU A 68 -10.06 -12.52 10.13
N MET A 69 -9.24 -11.48 10.20
CA MET A 69 -7.79 -11.64 10.37
C MET A 69 -7.46 -12.38 11.67
N ARG A 70 -8.14 -12.04 12.77
CA ARG A 70 -7.94 -12.73 14.05
C ARG A 70 -8.38 -14.20 14.00
N VAL A 71 -9.47 -14.51 13.30
CA VAL A 71 -9.97 -15.88 13.08
C VAL A 71 -8.96 -16.71 12.27
N ILE A 72 -8.40 -16.13 11.20
CA ILE A 72 -7.40 -16.78 10.36
C ILE A 72 -6.10 -17.03 11.14
N GLU A 73 -5.66 -16.07 11.96
CA GLU A 73 -4.43 -16.18 12.75
C GLU A 73 -4.54 -17.18 13.92
N ASN A 74 -5.65 -17.17 14.66
CA ASN A 74 -5.79 -17.96 15.90
C ASN A 74 -6.57 -19.27 15.72
N GLY A 75 -7.14 -19.50 14.54
CA GLY A 75 -8.05 -20.61 14.25
C GLY A 75 -9.47 -20.39 14.78
N ALA A 76 -10.45 -21.00 14.12
CA ALA A 76 -11.89 -20.79 14.38
C ALA A 76 -12.35 -21.14 15.81
N GLY A 77 -11.60 -21.96 16.56
CA GLY A 77 -11.99 -22.46 17.88
C GLY A 77 -11.75 -21.51 19.07
N LYS A 78 -11.16 -20.33 18.87
CA LYS A 78 -10.83 -19.37 19.95
C LYS A 78 -11.26 -17.93 19.65
N ALA A 79 -12.17 -17.75 18.70
CA ALA A 79 -12.57 -16.44 18.20
C ALA A 79 -13.83 -15.90 18.89
N GLU A 80 -13.82 -15.82 20.22
CA GLU A 80 -14.75 -14.92 20.90
C GLU A 80 -14.23 -13.49 20.74
N PHE A 81 -14.44 -12.92 19.54
CA PHE A 81 -14.08 -11.52 19.27
C PHE A 81 -15.17 -10.63 19.84
N ASN A 82 -14.90 -10.03 21.00
CA ASN A 82 -15.72 -8.94 21.49
C ASN A 82 -15.41 -7.69 20.65
N ALA A 83 -16.29 -7.37 19.70
CA ALA A 83 -16.12 -6.22 18.83
C ALA A 83 -16.21 -4.87 19.60
N SER A 84 -16.79 -4.84 20.81
CA SER A 84 -16.69 -3.67 21.70
C SER A 84 -15.27 -3.47 22.26
N SER A 85 -14.40 -4.48 22.18
CA SER A 85 -12.98 -4.37 22.54
C SER A 85 -12.13 -3.74 21.44
N PHE A 86 -12.68 -3.52 20.24
CA PHE A 86 -11.94 -2.88 19.16
C PHE A 86 -12.00 -1.36 19.30
N ASP A 87 -10.91 -0.76 19.76
CA ASP A 87 -10.80 0.70 19.87
C ASP A 87 -10.56 1.34 18.49
N PHE A 88 -11.66 1.64 17.80
CA PHE A 88 -11.61 2.33 16.50
C PHE A 88 -11.02 3.74 16.61
N ALA A 89 -11.22 4.44 17.73
CA ALA A 89 -10.73 5.80 17.92
C ALA A 89 -9.21 5.82 18.13
N GLY A 90 -8.68 4.89 18.92
CA GLY A 90 -7.23 4.69 19.05
C GLY A 90 -6.59 4.28 17.73
N TRP A 91 -7.24 3.37 16.99
CA TRP A 91 -6.76 2.94 15.67
C TRP A 91 -6.72 4.08 14.64
N SER A 92 -7.78 4.90 14.55
CA SER A 92 -7.83 6.02 13.61
C SER A 92 -6.86 7.14 13.97
N SER A 93 -6.69 7.41 15.27
CA SER A 93 -5.72 8.39 15.76
C SER A 93 -4.28 7.97 15.47
N ALA A 94 -3.98 6.66 15.51
CA ALA A 94 -2.66 6.14 15.15
C ALA A 94 -2.31 6.34 13.66
N LEU A 95 -3.31 6.47 12.78
CA LEU A 95 -3.11 6.78 11.36
C LEU A 95 -2.96 8.29 11.11
N GLN A 96 -3.48 9.13 12.00
CA GLN A 96 -3.35 10.58 11.93
C GLN A 96 -1.95 10.99 12.38
N ARG A 97 -1.05 11.00 11.42
CA ARG A 97 0.21 11.73 11.48
C ARG A 97 -0.04 13.20 11.78
N ALA A 98 0.71 13.77 12.70
CA ALA A 98 0.68 15.21 12.95
C ALA A 98 1.03 15.97 11.66
N SER A 99 0.37 17.08 11.35
CA SER A 99 0.75 17.86 10.18
C SER A 99 2.14 18.48 10.41
N LEU A 100 2.92 18.64 9.34
CA LEU A 100 4.25 19.24 9.45
C LEU A 100 4.16 20.71 9.94
N ASP A 101 3.08 21.40 9.60
CA ASP A 101 2.78 22.75 10.08
C ASP A 101 2.56 22.77 11.59
N ASP A 102 1.87 21.78 12.15
CA ASP A 102 1.64 21.71 13.59
C ASP A 102 2.95 21.39 14.34
N ILE A 103 3.77 20.49 13.81
CA ILE A 103 5.11 20.22 14.36
C ILE A 103 5.95 21.50 14.37
N LEU A 104 5.91 22.28 13.29
CA LEU A 104 6.63 23.55 13.20
C LEU A 104 6.12 24.56 14.25
N LYS A 105 4.80 24.67 14.45
CA LYS A 105 4.23 25.53 15.49
C LYS A 105 4.70 25.10 16.88
N LEU A 106 4.78 23.80 17.16
CA LEU A 106 5.28 23.28 18.42
C LEU A 106 6.78 23.58 18.61
N ALA A 107 7.57 23.50 17.55
CA ALA A 107 8.98 23.89 17.58
C ALA A 107 9.17 25.37 17.87
N LEU A 108 8.40 26.25 17.21
CA LEU A 108 8.44 27.69 17.45
C LEU A 108 7.89 28.09 18.83
N ALA A 109 6.99 27.28 19.39
CA ALA A 109 6.52 27.43 20.77
C ALA A 109 7.57 27.02 21.82
N GLY A 110 8.71 26.45 21.40
CA GLY A 110 9.80 26.06 22.29
C GLY A 110 9.59 24.70 22.97
N MET A 111 8.83 23.78 22.36
CA MET A 111 8.77 22.40 22.87
C MET A 111 10.12 21.69 22.79
N ASP A 112 10.24 20.58 23.53
CA ASP A 112 11.45 19.76 23.53
C ASP A 112 11.78 19.23 22.13
N ILE A 113 13.03 19.44 21.73
CA ILE A 113 13.58 19.08 20.42
C ILE A 113 13.49 17.57 20.21
N THR A 114 13.64 16.76 21.26
CA THR A 114 13.57 15.29 21.17
C THR A 114 12.16 14.81 20.77
N GLN A 115 11.13 15.43 21.34
CA GLN A 115 9.73 15.11 21.02
C GLN A 115 9.37 15.56 19.60
N ILE A 116 9.87 16.73 19.19
CA ILE A 116 9.70 17.23 17.82
C ILE A 116 10.38 16.29 16.82
N GLU A 117 11.57 15.78 17.15
CA GLU A 117 12.30 14.82 16.33
C GLU A 117 11.55 13.49 16.21
N GLU A 118 10.98 12.98 17.31
CA GLU A 118 10.14 11.78 17.30
C GLU A 118 8.91 11.96 16.41
N LEU A 119 8.21 13.10 16.54
CA LEU A 119 7.06 13.43 15.67
C LEU A 119 7.46 13.50 14.18
N LEU A 120 8.63 14.08 13.88
CA LEU A 120 9.17 14.14 12.53
C LEU A 120 9.56 12.75 12.01
N GLN A 121 10.15 11.89 12.84
CA GLN A 121 10.49 10.50 12.52
C GLN A 121 9.25 9.66 12.22
N VAL A 122 8.21 9.77 13.05
CA VAL A 122 6.92 9.11 12.83
C VAL A 122 6.27 9.60 11.53
N ASN A 123 6.49 10.86 11.16
CA ASN A 123 6.07 11.44 9.87
C ASN A 123 6.92 11.04 8.66
N GLY A 124 8.08 10.41 8.85
CA GLY A 124 8.88 9.80 7.78
C GLY A 124 10.38 9.92 8.00
N ALA A 125 11.15 9.70 6.93
CA ALA A 125 12.59 9.96 6.94
C ALA A 125 12.85 11.48 6.97
N HIS A 126 12.77 12.05 8.17
CA HIS A 126 12.97 13.48 8.44
C HIS A 126 14.38 13.96 8.15
N ARG A 127 15.36 13.05 8.17
CA ARG A 127 16.73 13.31 7.78
C ARG A 127 17.02 12.54 6.51
N PRO A 128 17.60 13.19 5.50
CA PRO A 128 18.20 12.45 4.40
C PRO A 128 19.23 11.43 4.96
N PRO A 129 19.43 10.25 4.34
CA PRO A 129 20.31 9.22 4.87
C PRO A 129 21.73 9.74 5.06
N GLU A 130 22.56 9.11 5.91
CA GLU A 130 23.91 9.59 6.24
C GLU A 130 24.82 9.84 5.01
N ASN A 131 24.51 9.19 3.89
CA ASN A 131 25.22 9.32 2.62
C ASN A 131 24.58 10.30 1.62
N PHE A 132 23.43 10.87 1.94
CA PHE A 132 22.76 11.85 1.11
C PHE A 132 23.48 13.19 1.22
N GLY A 133 24.01 13.65 0.10
CA GLY A 133 24.82 14.86 0.12
C GLY A 133 26.15 14.68 0.86
N ILE A 134 26.77 13.49 0.84
CA ILE A 134 28.24 13.43 0.86
C ILE A 134 28.67 14.28 -0.33
N ALA A 135 28.96 15.55 -0.05
CA ALA A 135 29.49 16.44 -1.05
C ALA A 135 30.79 15.78 -1.56
N PRO A 136 31.02 15.69 -2.87
CA PRO A 136 32.33 15.31 -3.40
C PRO A 136 33.45 16.26 -2.95
N TYR A 137 33.09 17.35 -2.26
CA TYR A 137 34.00 18.32 -1.69
C TYR A 137 34.08 18.18 -0.16
N PRO A 138 35.29 18.31 0.41
CA PRO A 138 35.47 18.29 1.85
C PRO A 138 34.70 19.44 2.53
N ARG A 139 34.36 19.25 3.80
CA ARG A 139 33.72 20.27 4.65
C ARG A 139 34.56 21.56 4.60
N PHE A 140 33.90 22.72 4.52
CA PHE A 140 34.51 24.05 4.36
C PHE A 140 35.65 24.35 5.36
N ASP A 141 35.63 23.71 6.53
CA ASP A 141 36.63 23.89 7.59
C ASP A 141 37.56 22.68 7.82
N ALA A 142 37.69 21.75 6.86
CA ALA A 142 38.63 20.63 7.02
C ALA A 142 40.09 21.15 7.04
N PRO A 143 40.85 20.97 8.14
CA PRO A 143 42.24 21.41 8.19
C PRO A 143 43.05 20.56 7.21
N ASN A 144 43.50 21.20 6.12
CA ASN A 144 44.48 20.78 5.12
C ASN A 144 44.70 19.26 4.91
N SER A 145 44.42 18.84 3.68
CA SER A 145 44.86 17.68 2.88
C SER A 145 46.31 17.13 3.11
N ALA A 146 46.78 16.98 4.35
CA ALA A 146 48.15 16.58 4.69
C ALA A 146 48.32 15.07 4.93
N LYS A 147 47.30 14.27 4.60
CA LYS A 147 47.41 12.80 4.52
C LYS A 147 46.94 12.32 3.15
N ARG A 148 47.58 12.81 2.09
CA ARG A 148 47.61 12.04 0.84
C ARG A 148 48.58 10.90 1.07
N THR A 149 48.05 9.70 1.29
CA THR A 149 48.82 8.47 1.11
C THR A 149 49.47 8.55 -0.27
N PRO A 150 50.80 8.41 -0.41
CA PRO A 150 51.39 8.33 -1.73
C PRO A 150 50.74 7.16 -2.45
N CYS A 151 50.31 7.41 -3.68
CA CYS A 151 49.80 6.42 -4.59
C CYS A 151 50.91 5.38 -4.84
N SER A 152 50.94 4.34 -4.02
CA SER A 152 51.51 3.04 -4.34
C SER A 152 50.36 2.03 -4.36
N GLN A 153 49.28 2.37 -5.05
CA GLN A 153 48.41 1.35 -5.59
C GLN A 153 49.11 0.90 -6.87
N SER A 154 49.67 -0.31 -6.79
CA SER A 154 50.09 -1.09 -7.94
C SER A 154 49.11 -0.86 -9.09
N LEU A 155 49.62 -0.44 -10.25
CA LEU A 155 48.91 -0.62 -11.52
C LEU A 155 48.52 -2.10 -11.57
N VAL A 156 47.28 -2.40 -11.24
CA VAL A 156 46.67 -3.64 -11.66
C VAL A 156 46.39 -3.38 -13.13
N ASP A 157 47.14 -4.04 -14.01
CA ASP A 157 46.97 -3.89 -15.45
C ASP A 157 45.52 -4.18 -15.81
N ASN A 158 44.78 -3.13 -16.20
CA ASN A 158 43.38 -3.19 -16.58
C ASN A 158 43.20 -3.81 -17.99
N SER A 159 44.02 -4.80 -18.35
CA SER A 159 43.82 -5.59 -19.57
C SER A 159 42.70 -6.61 -19.35
N THR A 160 42.62 -7.23 -18.17
CA THR A 160 41.61 -8.26 -17.86
C THR A 160 40.20 -7.69 -17.63
N LEU A 161 40.08 -6.41 -17.27
CA LEU A 161 38.79 -5.72 -17.09
C LEU A 161 38.15 -5.22 -18.39
N LYS A 162 38.94 -5.12 -19.47
CA LYS A 162 38.40 -4.83 -20.82
C LYS A 162 37.89 -6.09 -21.54
N GLU A 163 38.34 -7.27 -21.11
CA GLU A 163 37.92 -8.56 -21.68
C GLU A 163 36.67 -9.11 -20.98
N SER A 164 36.44 -8.78 -19.70
CA SER A 164 35.29 -9.30 -18.95
C SER A 164 33.93 -8.75 -19.39
N TRP A 165 33.87 -7.57 -20.03
CA TRP A 165 32.63 -7.02 -20.59
C TRP A 165 32.46 -7.33 -22.08
N LYS A 166 33.48 -7.90 -22.74
CA LYS A 166 33.39 -8.36 -24.13
C LYS A 166 32.95 -9.82 -24.26
N ASN A 167 33.11 -10.64 -23.21
CA ASN A 167 32.82 -12.07 -23.26
C ASN A 167 31.39 -12.49 -22.86
N THR A 168 30.42 -11.56 -22.85
CA THR A 168 28.99 -11.88 -22.73
C THR A 168 28.16 -11.48 -23.95
N VAL A 169 28.83 -11.20 -25.07
CA VAL A 169 28.18 -11.25 -26.39
C VAL A 169 28.49 -12.61 -26.98
N VAL A 170 27.56 -13.56 -26.77
CA VAL A 170 27.52 -14.78 -27.57
C VAL A 170 26.93 -14.37 -28.91
N ASP A 171 27.80 -14.25 -29.91
CA ASP A 171 27.42 -14.17 -31.32
C ASP A 171 27.13 -15.61 -31.76
N ASP A 172 25.89 -16.06 -31.60
CA ASP A 172 25.39 -17.28 -32.25
C ASP A 172 24.53 -16.80 -33.43
N GLY A 173 25.18 -16.67 -34.58
CA GLY A 173 24.51 -16.47 -35.85
C GLY A 173 23.63 -17.67 -36.17
N SER A 174 22.33 -17.54 -35.88
CA SER A 174 21.28 -18.41 -36.40
C SER A 174 20.08 -17.54 -36.76
N ASP A 175 19.92 -17.36 -38.07
CA ASP A 175 18.71 -17.04 -38.82
C ASP A 175 17.41 -17.12 -38.00
N ASP A 176 16.89 -15.97 -37.56
CA ASP A 176 15.49 -15.80 -37.15
C ASP A 176 15.08 -14.34 -37.34
N SER A 177 14.31 -14.12 -38.39
CA SER A 177 13.63 -12.88 -38.77
C SER A 177 13.07 -12.08 -37.59
N ASP A 178 13.28 -10.76 -37.66
CA ASP A 178 12.71 -9.74 -36.79
C ASP A 178 11.22 -9.96 -36.51
N GLN A 179 10.89 -10.59 -35.38
CA GLN A 179 9.58 -10.42 -34.77
C GLN A 179 9.72 -9.42 -33.64
N GLU A 180 9.50 -8.15 -33.98
CA GLU A 180 9.07 -7.14 -33.04
C GLU A 180 8.01 -7.76 -32.11
N ARG A 181 8.30 -7.92 -30.82
CA ARG A 181 7.24 -8.05 -29.81
C ARG A 181 6.54 -6.69 -29.66
N LYS A 182 5.87 -6.26 -30.73
CA LYS A 182 4.73 -5.34 -30.67
C LYS A 182 3.57 -6.13 -30.06
N GLY A 183 3.67 -6.35 -28.75
CA GLY A 183 2.50 -6.69 -27.96
C GLY A 183 1.60 -5.46 -27.97
N ASN A 184 0.69 -5.39 -28.94
CA ASN A 184 -0.40 -4.43 -28.99
C ASN A 184 -1.32 -4.72 -27.79
N PHE A 185 -0.93 -4.25 -26.61
CA PHE A 185 -1.82 -4.21 -25.44
C PHE A 185 -2.82 -3.09 -25.69
N ASP A 186 -3.79 -3.42 -26.52
CA ASP A 186 -4.94 -2.57 -26.76
C ASP A 186 -5.82 -2.62 -25.51
N MET A 187 -5.59 -1.64 -24.63
CA MET A 187 -6.33 -1.47 -23.39
C MET A 187 -7.85 -1.41 -23.65
N GLU A 188 -8.26 -0.96 -24.84
CA GLU A 188 -9.66 -0.85 -25.26
C GLU A 188 -10.29 -2.22 -25.56
N ALA A 189 -9.50 -3.17 -26.08
CA ALA A 189 -9.93 -4.56 -26.27
C ALA A 189 -10.04 -5.32 -24.95
N ILE A 190 -9.19 -5.01 -23.97
CA ILE A 190 -9.26 -5.57 -22.61
C ILE A 190 -10.52 -5.05 -21.88
N PHE A 191 -10.82 -3.75 -22.00
CA PHE A 191 -12.04 -3.16 -21.43
C PHE A 191 -13.32 -3.73 -22.07
N LYS A 192 -13.39 -3.86 -23.40
CA LYS A 192 -14.53 -4.52 -24.07
C LYS A 192 -14.67 -5.99 -23.74
N ARG A 193 -13.57 -6.69 -23.44
CA ARG A 193 -13.62 -8.09 -22.97
C ARG A 193 -14.20 -8.18 -21.56
N ILE A 194 -13.90 -7.23 -20.69
CA ILE A 194 -14.45 -7.16 -19.32
C ILE A 194 -15.96 -6.86 -19.38
N GLU A 195 -16.39 -5.90 -20.19
CA GLU A 195 -17.83 -5.61 -20.40
C GLU A 195 -18.60 -6.78 -21.02
N LYS A 196 -17.95 -7.63 -21.82
CA LYS A 196 -18.61 -8.76 -22.49
C LYS A 196 -18.69 -10.04 -21.64
N VAL A 197 -17.90 -10.15 -20.57
CA VAL A 197 -17.97 -11.28 -19.63
C VAL A 197 -19.12 -11.08 -18.64
N ASP A 198 -19.50 -9.84 -18.36
CA ASP A 198 -20.74 -9.48 -17.68
C ASP A 198 -21.86 -9.35 -18.72
N GLY A 199 -22.31 -10.50 -19.26
CA GLY A 199 -23.47 -10.60 -20.13
C GLY A 199 -24.76 -10.21 -19.40
N LEU A 200 -24.99 -8.91 -19.24
CA LEU A 200 -26.30 -8.31 -19.07
C LEU A 200 -26.73 -7.81 -20.45
N ASP A 201 -27.27 -8.72 -21.25
CA ASP A 201 -28.12 -8.33 -22.35
C ASP A 201 -29.30 -7.57 -21.75
N SER A 202 -29.25 -6.24 -21.84
CA SER A 202 -30.42 -5.41 -21.67
C SER A 202 -31.33 -5.64 -22.87
N GLU A 203 -32.10 -6.73 -22.84
CA GLU A 203 -33.35 -6.83 -23.60
C GLU A 203 -34.26 -5.72 -23.07
N SER A 204 -34.34 -4.63 -23.84
CA SER A 204 -35.41 -3.66 -23.71
C SER A 204 -36.72 -4.37 -24.09
N GLU A 205 -37.45 -4.85 -23.09
CA GLU A 205 -38.88 -5.13 -23.24
C GLU A 205 -39.57 -3.80 -23.50
N ASP A 206 -39.97 -3.60 -24.76
CA ASP A 206 -40.89 -2.56 -25.18
C ASP A 206 -42.19 -2.75 -24.37
N LEU A 207 -42.46 -1.83 -23.45
CA LEU A 207 -43.76 -1.76 -22.78
C LEU A 207 -44.77 -1.26 -23.80
N ASP A 208 -45.59 -2.20 -24.28
CA ASP A 208 -46.77 -1.92 -25.08
C ASP A 208 -47.67 -0.90 -24.38
N ASP A 209 -47.90 0.23 -25.05
CA ASP A 209 -48.97 1.17 -24.76
C ASP A 209 -50.33 0.47 -25.00
N GLU A 210 -50.95 -0.06 -23.94
CA GLU A 210 -52.39 -0.36 -23.94
C GLU A 210 -53.14 0.58 -22.97
N CYS A 211 -53.84 1.54 -23.60
CA CYS A 211 -55.15 2.14 -23.30
C CYS A 211 -55.65 2.21 -21.84
#